data_AF-A0A2D6XLK3-F1
#
_entry.id   AF-A0A2D6XLK3-F1
#
_cell.length_a   1.000
_cell.length_b   1.000
_cell.length_c   1.000
_cell.angle_alpha   90.00
_cell.angle_beta   90.00
_cell.angle_gamma   90.00
#
_symmetry.space_group_name_H-M   'P 1'
#
loop_
_entity.id
_entity.type
_entity.pdbx_description
1 polymer ?
#
loop_
_entity_poly.entity_id
_entity_poly.type
_entity_poly.pdbx_seq_one_letter_code
_entity_poly.pdbx_strand_id
1 'polypeptide(L)'
;MTRGIKHEVDRFVNDMSAQYYPYEINKQNHYVQLAMRPIQLWEMVFPKDALQSVMRTLWDETQPNVNMAKGIPLKVIAKTLGAKKIPNLDMTMPKRIIYKDNVAIYPVGTRNDKFADEDGHEIL
;
A
#
# COMPACT_ATOMS: atom_id res chain seq x y z
N MET A 1 12.37 -0.39 -0.24
CA MET A 1 11.98 0.90 0.37
C MET A 1 12.92 1.96 -0.13
N THR A 2 12.42 2.99 -0.79
CA THR A 2 13.21 4.20 -1.06
C THR A 2 13.18 5.07 0.18
N ARG A 3 14.36 5.58 0.60
CA ARG A 3 14.50 6.49 1.73
C ARG A 3 15.12 7.77 1.21
N GLY A 4 14.45 8.90 1.36
CA GLY A 4 14.89 10.19 0.84
C GLY A 4 13.78 11.22 0.91
N ILE A 5 14.11 12.47 0.58
CA ILE A 5 13.12 13.54 0.50
C ILE A 5 12.20 13.26 -0.69
N LYS A 6 10.88 13.43 -0.50
CA LYS A 6 9.85 13.05 -1.49
C LYS A 6 10.19 13.51 -2.92
N HIS A 7 10.55 14.78 -3.10
CA HIS A 7 10.84 15.33 -4.43
C HIS A 7 12.07 14.70 -5.10
N GLU A 8 13.08 14.28 -4.33
CA GLU A 8 14.26 13.58 -4.88
C GLU A 8 13.93 12.11 -5.23
N VAL A 9 13.09 11.46 -4.43
CA VAL A 9 12.58 10.11 -4.76
C VAL A 9 11.73 10.16 -6.03
N ASP A 10 10.88 11.17 -6.17
CA ASP A 10 10.05 11.36 -7.35
C ASP A 10 10.92 11.65 -8.59
N ARG A 11 11.96 12.48 -8.46
CA ARG A 11 12.94 12.72 -9.54
C ARG A 11 13.62 11.42 -9.97
N PHE A 12 14.15 10.66 -9.01
CA PHE A 12 14.79 9.38 -9.29
C PHE A 12 13.86 8.39 -10.00
N VAL A 13 12.60 8.28 -9.56
CA VAL A 13 11.59 7.41 -10.20
C VAL A 13 11.33 7.84 -11.65
N ASN A 14 11.24 9.14 -11.90
CA ASN A 14 11.04 9.69 -13.24
C ASN A 14 12.25 9.41 -14.14
N ASP A 15 13.46 9.70 -13.68
CA ASP A 15 14.70 9.51 -14.45
C ASP A 15 14.89 8.04 -14.84
N MET A 16 14.64 7.13 -13.89
CA MET A 16 14.73 5.69 -14.12
C MET A 16 13.63 5.17 -15.07
N SER A 17 12.41 5.72 -14.99
CA SER A 17 11.30 5.32 -15.87
C SER A 17 11.42 5.88 -17.29
N ALA A 18 12.28 6.88 -17.50
CA ALA A 18 12.58 7.43 -18.82
C ALA A 18 13.63 6.60 -19.59
N GLN A 19 14.33 5.68 -18.92
CA GLN A 19 15.39 4.88 -19.54
C GLN A 19 14.82 3.74 -20.40
N TYR A 20 15.47 3.51 -21.55
CA TYR A 20 15.24 2.37 -22.42
C TYR A 20 16.48 1.47 -22.41
N TYR A 21 16.25 0.16 -22.31
CA TYR A 21 17.33 -0.82 -22.31
C TYR A 21 17.19 -1.75 -23.50
N PRO A 22 18.30 -2.08 -24.19
CA PRO A 22 18.28 -3.07 -25.25
C PRO A 22 17.93 -4.44 -24.66
N TYR A 23 17.04 -5.15 -25.34
CA TYR A 23 16.58 -6.48 -24.97
C TYR A 23 16.36 -7.31 -26.23
N GLU A 24 16.90 -8.53 -26.28
CA GLU A 24 16.82 -9.40 -27.46
C GLU A 24 15.72 -10.46 -27.26
N ILE A 25 14.81 -10.55 -28.23
CA ILE A 25 13.78 -11.60 -28.30
C ILE A 25 13.88 -12.24 -29.68
N ASN A 26 13.99 -13.56 -29.76
CA ASN A 26 14.02 -14.28 -31.04
C ASN A 26 15.05 -13.74 -32.06
N LYS A 27 16.24 -13.35 -31.60
CA LYS A 27 17.31 -12.78 -32.43
C LYS A 27 17.00 -11.40 -33.02
N GLN A 28 16.01 -10.69 -32.47
CA GLN A 28 15.69 -9.31 -32.84
C GLN A 28 15.96 -8.39 -31.65
N ASN A 29 16.59 -7.24 -31.94
CA ASN A 29 16.86 -6.21 -30.94
C ASN A 29 15.61 -5.36 -30.72
N HIS A 30 15.15 -5.35 -29.48
CA HIS A 30 14.07 -4.49 -29.01
C HIS A 30 14.61 -3.53 -27.95
N TYR A 31 13.85 -2.48 -27.67
CA TYR A 31 14.06 -1.63 -26.50
C TYR A 31 12.89 -1.82 -25.55
N VAL A 32 13.19 -2.07 -24.27
CA VAL A 32 12.20 -2.11 -23.21
C VAL A 32 12.29 -0.84 -22.38
N GLN A 33 11.15 -0.22 -22.13
CA GLN A 33 11.06 0.90 -21.20
C GLN A 33 10.89 0.36 -19.78
N LEU A 34 11.70 0.84 -18.84
CA LEU A 34 11.48 0.53 -17.43
C LEU A 34 10.29 1.33 -16.89
N ALA A 35 9.51 0.70 -16.02
CA ALA A 35 8.49 1.37 -15.23
C ALA A 35 8.77 1.14 -13.75
N MET A 36 9.22 2.18 -13.04
CA MET A 36 9.42 2.10 -11.59
C MET A 36 8.06 2.18 -10.89
N ARG A 37 7.75 1.16 -10.07
CA ARG A 37 6.51 1.13 -9.27
C ARG A 37 6.86 1.24 -7.78
N PRO A 38 6.59 2.39 -7.13
CA PRO A 38 6.88 2.54 -5.71
C PRO A 38 5.95 1.64 -4.88
N ILE A 39 6.53 0.86 -3.96
CA ILE A 39 5.79 0.17 -2.90
C ILE A 39 5.97 0.98 -1.62
N GLN A 40 4.87 1.53 -1.11
CA GLN A 40 4.85 2.37 0.07
C GLN A 40 3.96 1.75 1.15
N LEU A 41 4.42 1.83 2.40
CA LEU A 41 3.65 1.47 3.57
C LEU A 41 3.08 2.76 4.18
N TRP A 42 1.76 2.80 4.34
CA TRP A 42 1.06 3.92 4.95
C TRP A 42 0.41 3.45 6.25
N GLU A 43 0.53 4.25 7.30
CA GLU A 43 -0.19 4.07 8.55
C GLU A 43 -1.32 5.11 8.60
N MET A 44 -2.55 4.62 8.82
CA MET A 44 -3.72 5.47 8.95
C MET A 44 -4.32 5.27 10.33
N VAL A 45 -4.43 6.36 11.09
CA VAL A 45 -4.99 6.37 12.44
C VAL A 45 -6.42 6.88 12.38
N PHE A 46 -7.34 6.16 13.02
CA PHE A 46 -8.77 6.48 13.02
C PHE A 46 -9.46 5.91 14.27
N PRO A 47 -10.61 6.47 14.70
CA PRO A 47 -11.38 5.92 15.81
C PRO A 47 -11.80 4.48 15.56
N LYS A 48 -11.76 3.61 16.57
CA LYS A 48 -12.08 2.19 16.45
C LYS A 48 -13.43 1.93 15.76
N ASP A 49 -14.43 2.75 16.07
CA ASP A 49 -15.79 2.62 15.53
C ASP A 49 -15.87 2.92 14.03
N ALA A 50 -14.90 3.67 13.49
CA ALA A 50 -14.80 3.98 12.07
C ALA A 50 -14.16 2.86 11.23
N LEU A 51 -13.66 1.77 11.86
CA LEU A 51 -12.90 0.71 11.20
C LEU A 51 -13.61 0.15 9.96
N GLN A 52 -14.89 -0.19 10.08
CA GLN A 52 -15.66 -0.75 8.97
C GLN A 52 -15.75 0.23 7.80
N SER A 53 -16.09 1.50 8.07
CA SER A 53 -16.21 2.54 7.05
C SER A 53 -14.88 2.85 6.35
N VAL A 54 -13.79 2.92 7.11
CA VAL A 54 -12.43 3.15 6.59
C VAL A 54 -12.00 1.98 5.70
N MET A 55 -12.11 0.75 6.20
CA MET A 55 -11.72 -0.43 5.45
C MET A 55 -12.55 -0.62 4.18
N ARG A 56 -13.85 -0.31 4.22
CA ARG A 56 -14.72 -0.28 3.03
C ARG A 56 -14.31 0.73 1.99
N THR A 57 -13.85 1.89 2.43
CA THR A 57 -13.36 2.94 1.54
C THR A 57 -12.06 2.49 0.87
N LEU A 58 -11.15 1.85 1.61
CA LEU A 58 -9.82 1.47 1.15
C LEU A 58 -9.79 0.14 0.36
N TRP A 59 -10.67 -0.81 0.68
CA TRP A 59 -10.70 -2.13 0.07
C TRP A 59 -11.88 -2.27 -0.88
N ASP A 60 -11.62 -2.78 -2.08
CA ASP A 60 -12.64 -3.08 -3.07
C ASP A 60 -12.49 -4.53 -3.51
N GLU A 61 -13.51 -5.34 -3.26
CA GLU A 61 -13.50 -6.77 -3.61
C GLU A 61 -13.53 -7.00 -5.12
N THR A 62 -13.90 -5.97 -5.89
CA THR A 62 -13.87 -6.01 -7.36
C THR A 62 -12.47 -5.84 -7.93
N GLN A 63 -11.45 -5.54 -7.12
CA GLN A 63 -10.08 -5.48 -7.63
C GLN A 63 -9.66 -6.88 -8.12
N PRO A 64 -9.38 -7.03 -9.43
CA PRO A 64 -9.10 -8.33 -10.01
C PRO A 64 -7.84 -8.90 -9.37
N ASN A 65 -8.07 -9.95 -8.59
CA ASN A 65 -7.09 -10.87 -8.06
C ASN A 65 -5.95 -10.26 -7.22
N VAL A 66 -6.03 -10.61 -5.95
CA VAL A 66 -4.94 -10.80 -4.97
C VAL A 66 -3.71 -11.55 -5.53
N ASN A 67 -3.75 -12.07 -6.76
CA ASN A 67 -2.61 -12.68 -7.45
C ASN A 67 -1.45 -11.70 -7.75
N MET A 68 -1.65 -10.37 -7.80
CA MET A 68 -0.52 -9.42 -7.85
C MET A 68 0.22 -9.30 -6.50
N ALA A 69 -0.43 -9.63 -5.38
CA ALA A 69 0.22 -9.66 -4.07
C ALA A 69 1.12 -10.90 -3.87
N LYS A 70 1.19 -11.83 -4.83
CA LYS A 70 2.01 -13.06 -4.73
C LYS A 70 3.49 -12.78 -4.43
N GLY A 71 4.00 -11.60 -4.80
CA GLY A 71 5.38 -11.18 -4.51
C GLY A 71 5.58 -10.40 -3.20
N ILE A 72 4.50 -9.95 -2.55
CA ILE A 72 4.60 -9.13 -1.33
C ILE A 72 4.27 -10.00 -0.12
N PRO A 73 5.23 -10.27 0.79
CA PRO A 73 5.00 -11.11 1.95
C PRO A 73 4.21 -10.36 3.03
N LEU A 74 2.94 -10.03 2.75
CA LEU A 74 2.07 -9.23 3.64
C LEU A 74 1.99 -9.79 5.06
N LYS A 75 2.03 -11.13 5.21
CA LYS A 75 2.07 -11.79 6.53
C LYS A 75 3.31 -11.44 7.34
N VAL A 76 4.47 -11.32 6.68
CA VAL A 76 5.73 -10.94 7.33
C VAL A 76 5.66 -9.47 7.75
N ILE A 77 5.22 -8.60 6.83
CA ILE A 77 5.04 -7.16 7.11
C ILE A 77 4.08 -6.97 8.30
N ALA A 78 2.93 -7.63 8.30
CA ALA A 78 1.97 -7.57 9.39
C ALA A 78 2.57 -8.01 10.73
N LYS A 79 3.32 -9.12 10.74
CA LYS A 79 3.99 -9.62 11.95
C LYS A 79 5.04 -8.63 12.47
N THR A 80 5.86 -8.06 11.59
CA THR A 80 6.90 -7.07 11.97
C THR A 80 6.29 -5.80 12.55
N LEU A 81 5.13 -5.38 12.04
CA LEU A 81 4.43 -4.19 12.53
C LEU A 81 3.55 -4.44 13.77
N GLY A 82 3.46 -5.69 14.26
CA GLY A 82 2.54 -6.06 15.32
C GLY A 82 1.06 -5.90 14.93
N ALA A 83 0.76 -5.92 13.63
CA ALA A 83 -0.58 -5.75 13.11
C ALA A 83 -1.37 -7.07 13.22
N LYS A 84 -2.62 -6.95 13.63
CA LYS A 84 -3.61 -8.04 13.70
C LYS A 84 -4.27 -8.20 12.33
N LYS A 85 -4.86 -9.39 12.13
CA LYS A 85 -5.66 -9.67 10.94
C LYS A 85 -6.83 -8.69 10.85
N ILE A 86 -7.08 -8.20 9.63
CA ILE A 86 -8.24 -7.37 9.32
C ILE A 86 -9.52 -8.17 9.63
N PRO A 87 -10.49 -7.58 10.35
CA PRO A 87 -11.75 -8.26 10.63
C PRO A 87 -12.59 -8.44 9.36
N ASN A 88 -13.59 -9.31 9.44
CA ASN A 88 -14.56 -9.46 8.35
C ASN A 88 -15.31 -8.14 8.18
N LEU A 89 -15.38 -7.67 6.93
CA LEU A 89 -15.98 -6.39 6.60
C LEU A 89 -17.47 -6.56 6.30
N ASP A 90 -18.32 -5.66 6.78
CA ASP A 90 -19.74 -5.64 6.46
C ASP A 90 -19.96 -5.01 5.09
N MET A 91 -20.36 -5.82 4.09
CA MET A 91 -20.53 -5.41 2.69
C MET A 91 -21.67 -4.43 2.47
N THR A 92 -22.57 -4.30 3.45
CA THR A 92 -23.77 -3.46 3.34
C THR A 92 -23.49 -2.00 3.65
N MET A 93 -22.36 -1.69 4.29
CA MET A 93 -22.01 -0.30 4.64
C MET A 93 -21.67 0.55 3.40
N PRO A 94 -22.10 1.82 3.40
CA PRO A 94 -21.78 2.74 2.31
C PRO A 94 -20.27 2.97 2.21
N LYS A 95 -19.77 2.84 0.99
CA LYS A 95 -18.37 3.13 0.64
C LYS A 95 -18.23 4.61 0.28
N ARG A 96 -17.19 5.28 0.77
CA ARG A 96 -16.82 6.61 0.27
C ARG A 96 -16.07 6.48 -1.05
N ILE A 97 -16.35 7.40 -1.97
CA ILE A 97 -15.64 7.48 -3.24
C ILE A 97 -14.28 8.12 -2.97
N ILE A 98 -13.21 7.43 -3.36
CA ILE A 98 -11.85 7.97 -3.39
C ILE A 98 -11.20 7.60 -4.72
N TYR A 99 -10.42 8.52 -5.27
CA TYR A 99 -9.71 8.31 -6.53
C TYR A 99 -8.55 7.33 -6.31
N LYS A 100 -8.52 6.24 -7.08
CA LYS A 100 -7.51 5.17 -6.99
C LYS A 100 -7.01 4.68 -8.35
N ASP A 101 -7.15 5.50 -9.38
CA ASP A 101 -6.76 5.08 -10.73
C ASP A 101 -5.29 4.68 -10.74
N ASN A 102 -5.01 3.45 -11.19
CA ASN A 102 -3.67 2.85 -11.21
C ASN A 102 -3.00 2.71 -9.83
N VAL A 103 -3.75 2.75 -8.72
CA VAL A 103 -3.26 2.54 -7.37
C VAL A 103 -3.79 1.22 -6.80
N ALA A 104 -2.88 0.29 -6.52
CA ALA A 104 -3.18 -0.93 -5.78
C ALA A 104 -3.03 -0.68 -4.27
N ILE A 105 -4.06 -1.03 -3.49
CA ILE A 105 -4.05 -0.90 -2.03
C ILE A 105 -4.12 -2.29 -1.42
N TYR A 106 -3.11 -2.63 -0.62
CA TYR A 106 -3.05 -3.89 0.11
C TYR A 106 -3.10 -3.60 1.61
N PRO A 107 -4.23 -3.86 2.29
CA PRO A 107 -4.33 -3.65 3.71
C PRO A 107 -3.51 -4.74 4.40
N VAL A 108 -2.59 -4.30 5.26
CA VAL A 108 -1.63 -5.19 5.93
C VAL A 108 -2.24 -5.79 7.19
N GLY A 109 -2.99 -4.99 7.95
CA GLY A 109 -3.56 -5.37 9.23
C GLY A 109 -4.06 -4.15 9.99
N THR A 110 -4.53 -4.37 11.21
CA THR A 110 -4.95 -3.30 12.14
C THR A 110 -4.15 -3.41 13.44
N ARG A 111 -3.83 -2.27 14.04
CA ARG A 111 -3.22 -2.21 15.37
C ARG A 111 -4.09 -1.30 16.24
N ASN A 112 -4.28 -1.68 17.50
CA ASN A 112 -4.84 -0.77 18.48
C ASN A 112 -3.67 0.07 18.98
N ASP A 113 -3.73 1.38 18.76
CA ASP A 113 -2.85 2.28 19.47
C ASP A 113 -3.30 2.38 20.92
N LYS A 114 -2.34 2.65 21.81
CA LYS A 114 -2.62 2.95 23.21
C LYS A 114 -2.90 4.43 23.31
N PHE A 115 -3.80 4.84 24.20
CA PHE A 115 -3.93 6.26 24.48
C PHE A 115 -2.61 6.72 25.09
N ALA A 116 -2.18 7.91 24.71
CA ALA A 116 -1.03 8.55 25.30
C ALA A 116 -1.47 9.94 25.79
N ASP A 117 -0.96 10.36 26.95
CA ASP A 117 -1.14 11.72 27.41
C ASP A 117 -0.29 12.70 26.59
N GLU A 118 -0.38 13.99 26.92
CA GLU A 118 0.38 15.04 26.23
C GLU A 118 1.90 14.83 26.34
N ASP A 119 2.35 14.10 27.36
CA ASP A 119 3.75 13.77 27.63
C ASP A 119 4.18 12.42 27.02
N GLY A 120 3.26 11.71 26.35
CA GLY A 120 3.51 10.43 25.70
C GLY A 120 3.45 9.21 26.62
N HIS A 121 2.96 9.35 27.85
CA HIS A 121 2.72 8.22 28.75
C HIS A 121 1.45 7.48 28.39
N GLU A 122 1.52 6.15 28.37
CA GLU A 122 0.37 5.30 28.05
C GLU A 122 -0.75 5.50 29.10
N ILE A 123 -1.89 5.98 28.64
CA ILE A 123 -3.15 6.02 29.39
C ILE A 123 -4.01 4.85 28.90
N LEU A 124 -4.74 4.24 29.85
CA LEU A 124 -5.50 3.00 29.71
C LEU A 124 -6.37 2.88 28.44
#